data_AF-A0A5A7QTH6-F1
#
_entry.id   AF-A0A5A7QTH6-F1
#
_cell.length_a   1.000
_cell.length_b   1.000
_cell.length_c   1.000
_cell.angle_alpha   90.00
_cell.angle_beta   90.00
_cell.angle_gamma   90.00
#
_symmetry.space_group_name_H-M   'P 1'
#
loop_
_entity.id
_entity.type
_entity.pdbx_description
1 polymer ?
#
loop_
_entity_poly.entity_id
_entity_poly.type
_entity_poly.pdbx_seq_one_letter_code
_entity_poly.pdbx_strand_id
1 'polypeptide(L)'
;MPVFQALGVPVHRLVQAADSVTACLSKGLGAPAGTMIAGSENFIAKAKILRKTLGGAMRQIGVLCAAALVALDENVDKLASDHKKAKILAEGLNNIKGLKVDIPSVETNI
;
A
#
# COMPACT_ATOMS: atom_id res chain seq x y z
N MET A 1 15.69 -4.53 0.59
CA MET A 1 14.51 -4.73 -0.28
C MET A 1 13.27 -4.61 0.58
N PRO A 2 12.19 -3.96 0.11
CA PRO A 2 10.98 -3.78 0.91
C PRO A 2 10.37 -5.14 1.31
N VAL A 3 10.00 -5.25 2.57
CA VAL A 3 9.34 -6.42 3.17
C VAL A 3 7.86 -6.07 3.38
N PHE A 4 6.98 -7.02 3.12
CA PHE A 4 5.57 -6.89 3.45
C PHE A 4 5.37 -7.13 4.94
N GLN A 5 5.05 -6.08 5.71
CA GLN A 5 5.15 -6.09 7.17
C GLN A 5 4.29 -7.16 7.84
N ALA A 6 3.06 -7.42 7.36
CA ALA A 6 2.18 -8.41 7.98
C ALA A 6 2.71 -9.86 7.86
N LEU A 7 3.38 -10.19 6.75
CA LEU A 7 3.84 -11.56 6.45
C LEU A 7 5.34 -11.76 6.63
N GLY A 8 6.12 -10.69 6.79
CA GLY A 8 7.57 -10.76 6.92
C GLY A 8 8.30 -11.27 5.67
N VAL A 9 7.63 -11.30 4.51
CA VAL A 9 8.21 -11.78 3.25
C VAL A 9 8.61 -10.62 2.33
N PRO A 10 9.65 -10.76 1.50
CA PRO A 10 9.99 -9.76 0.51
C PRO A 10 8.83 -9.49 -0.45
N VAL A 11 8.57 -8.22 -0.79
CA VAL A 11 7.45 -7.83 -1.66
C VAL A 11 7.47 -8.57 -3.01
N HIS A 12 8.66 -8.79 -3.58
CA HIS A 12 8.80 -9.49 -4.87
C HIS A 12 8.26 -10.94 -4.83
N ARG A 13 8.23 -11.60 -3.66
CA ARG A 13 7.67 -12.96 -3.52
C ARG A 13 6.15 -12.96 -3.60
N LEU A 14 5.49 -11.92 -3.11
CA LEU A 14 4.02 -11.81 -3.16
C LEU A 14 3.51 -11.58 -4.58
N VAL A 15 4.27 -10.85 -5.37
CA VAL A 15 3.88 -10.43 -6.72
C VAL A 15 4.39 -11.36 -7.82
N GLN A 16 5.13 -12.42 -7.48
CA GLN A 16 5.85 -13.27 -8.44
C GLN A 16 4.93 -13.94 -9.47
N ALA A 17 3.67 -14.20 -9.11
CA ALA A 17 2.70 -14.87 -9.95
C ALA A 17 1.76 -13.90 -10.69
N ALA A 18 1.99 -12.58 -10.56
CA ALA A 18 1.18 -11.56 -11.19
C ALA A 18 1.86 -10.99 -12.44
N ASP A 19 1.12 -10.86 -13.54
CA ASP A 19 1.61 -10.22 -14.77
C ASP A 19 1.80 -8.70 -14.62
N SER A 20 1.03 -8.10 -13.71
CA SER A 20 1.12 -6.69 -13.35
C SER A 20 0.62 -6.46 -11.93
N VAL A 21 1.11 -5.39 -11.29
CA VAL A 21 0.71 -5.02 -9.94
C VAL A 21 0.48 -3.54 -9.81
N THR A 22 -0.40 -3.17 -8.88
CA THR A 22 -0.60 -1.79 -8.46
C THR A 22 -0.24 -1.65 -6.99
N ALA A 23 0.36 -0.52 -6.61
CA ALA A 23 0.70 -0.19 -5.24
C ALA A 23 0.25 1.23 -4.94
N CYS A 24 -0.70 1.40 -4.03
CA CYS A 24 -1.14 2.72 -3.60
C CYS A 24 -0.09 3.34 -2.67
N LEU A 25 0.26 4.60 -2.93
CA LEU A 25 1.26 5.33 -2.15
C LEU A 25 0.60 6.22 -1.09
N SER A 26 -0.69 6.54 -1.27
CA SER A 26 -1.46 7.43 -0.40
C SER A 26 -2.39 6.74 0.60
N LYS A 27 -2.00 5.54 1.05
CA LYS A 27 -2.67 4.80 2.15
C LYS A 27 -1.75 4.77 3.37
N GLY A 28 -1.43 3.59 3.91
CA GLY A 28 -0.52 3.44 5.06
C GLY A 28 0.86 4.05 4.86
N LEU A 29 1.34 4.10 3.61
CA LEU A 29 2.60 4.76 3.28
C LEU A 29 2.57 6.27 3.48
N GLY A 30 1.41 6.92 3.49
CA GLY A 30 1.29 8.33 3.87
C GLY A 30 1.71 9.36 2.81
N ALA A 31 1.91 8.98 1.54
CA ALA A 31 2.09 9.96 0.47
C ALA A 31 0.78 10.77 0.27
N PRO A 32 0.85 12.05 -0.13
CA PRO A 32 -0.35 12.89 -0.27
C PRO A 32 -1.31 12.40 -1.36
N ALA A 33 -0.78 11.82 -2.43
CA ALA A 33 -1.54 11.21 -3.51
C ALA A 33 -0.64 10.25 -4.30
N GLY A 34 -1.25 9.30 -5.01
CA GLY A 34 -0.57 8.53 -6.05
C GLY A 34 -0.70 7.02 -5.91
N THR A 35 -0.48 6.36 -7.04
CA THR A 35 -0.41 4.91 -7.17
C THR A 35 0.64 4.59 -8.21
N MET A 36 1.41 3.53 -7.98
CA MET A 36 2.36 2.99 -8.94
C MET A 36 1.75 1.76 -9.60
N ILE A 37 2.05 1.57 -10.88
CA ILE A 37 1.75 0.35 -11.61
C ILE A 37 3.06 -0.22 -12.16
N ALA A 38 3.24 -1.53 -12.03
CA ALA A 38 4.41 -2.26 -12.53
C ALA A 38 3.97 -3.50 -13.31
N GLY A 39 4.78 -3.91 -14.28
CA GLY A 39 4.53 -5.03 -15.18
C GLY A 39 5.55 -5.05 -16.31
N SER A 40 5.32 -5.85 -17.35
CA SER A 40 6.21 -5.91 -18.52
C SER A 40 6.31 -4.56 -19.25
N GLU A 41 7.39 -4.35 -20.01
CA GLU A 41 7.57 -3.13 -20.81
C GLU A 41 6.41 -2.88 -21.79
N ASN A 42 5.96 -3.95 -22.47
CA ASN A 42 4.81 -3.91 -23.36
C ASN A 42 3.51 -3.49 -22.65
N PHE A 43 3.33 -3.95 -21.41
CA PHE A 43 2.21 -3.55 -20.58
C PHE A 43 2.30 -2.08 -20.17
N ILE A 44 3.47 -1.62 -19.72
CA ILE A 44 3.69 -0.22 -19.33
C ILE A 44 3.54 0.74 -20.51
N ALA A 45 3.95 0.35 -21.72
CA ALA A 45 3.74 1.14 -22.93
C ALA A 45 2.25 1.39 -23.19
N LYS A 46 1.41 0.35 -23.10
CA LYS A 46 -0.06 0.47 -23.22
C LYS A 46 -0.65 1.29 -22.08
N ALA A 47 -0.20 1.07 -20.84
CA ALA A 47 -0.67 1.79 -19.67
C ALA A 47 -0.38 3.30 -19.76
N LYS A 48 0.77 3.72 -20.32
CA LYS A 48 1.11 5.13 -20.53
C LYS A 48 0.16 5.82 -21.51
N ILE A 49 -0.26 5.13 -22.58
CA ILE A 49 -1.25 5.64 -23.55
C ILE A 49 -2.58 5.85 -22.84
N LEU A 50 -3.09 4.81 -22.15
CA LEU A 50 -4.34 4.91 -21.41
C LEU A 50 -4.30 5.99 -20.32
N ARG A 51 -3.19 6.13 -19.60
CA ARG A 51 -2.99 7.21 -18.62
C ARG A 51 -3.16 8.59 -19.27
N LYS A 52 -2.69 8.78 -20.50
CA LYS A 52 -2.89 10.04 -21.22
C LYS A 52 -4.34 10.23 -21.65
N THR A 53 -4.97 9.20 -22.22
CA THR A 53 -6.36 9.21 -22.68
C THR A 53 -7.34 9.49 -21.53
N LEU A 54 -7.10 8.91 -20.36
CA LEU A 54 -7.93 9.08 -19.16
C LEU A 54 -7.59 10.35 -18.36
N GLY A 55 -6.67 11.21 -18.85
CA GLY A 55 -6.34 12.48 -18.19
C GLY A 55 -5.32 12.40 -17.04
N GLY A 56 -4.76 11.22 -16.74
CA GLY A 56 -3.78 11.03 -15.67
C GLY A 56 -2.34 11.48 -15.99
N ALA A 57 -2.07 12.00 -17.18
CA ALA A 57 -0.75 12.48 -17.58
C ALA A 57 -0.47 13.90 -17.07
N MET A 58 -0.33 14.02 -15.75
CA MET A 58 0.01 15.25 -15.05
C MET A 58 1.39 15.80 -15.47
N ARG A 59 1.56 17.13 -15.41
CA ARG A 59 2.78 17.82 -15.84
C ARG A 59 3.82 17.84 -14.71
N GLN A 60 3.70 18.76 -13.75
CA GLN A 60 4.64 18.90 -12.63
C GLN A 60 4.43 17.83 -11.54
N ILE A 61 4.31 16.56 -11.94
CA ILE A 61 4.03 15.42 -11.05
C ILE A 61 5.19 15.10 -10.10
N GLY A 62 6.39 15.61 -10.38
CA GLY A 62 7.61 15.35 -9.61
C GLY A 62 7.49 15.67 -8.12
N VAL A 63 6.69 16.67 -7.73
CA VAL A 63 6.46 17.01 -6.32
C VAL A 63 5.76 15.86 -5.58
N LEU A 64 4.72 15.27 -6.20
CA LEU A 64 4.03 14.11 -5.63
C LEU A 64 4.91 12.86 -5.67
N CYS A 65 5.73 12.68 -6.72
CA CYS A 65 6.68 11.58 -6.80
C CYS A 65 7.76 11.66 -5.69
N ALA A 66 8.25 12.86 -5.36
CA ALA A 66 9.22 13.06 -4.29
C ALA A 66 8.63 12.70 -2.92
N ALA A 67 7.41 13.16 -2.62
CA ALA A 67 6.70 12.78 -1.40
C ALA A 67 6.44 11.28 -1.31
N ALA A 68 6.12 10.65 -2.45
CA ALA A 68 5.91 9.21 -2.51
C ALA A 68 7.21 8.40 -2.33
N LEU A 69 8.35 8.92 -2.78
CA LEU A 69 9.65 8.30 -2.56
C LEU A 69 10.03 8.34 -1.07
N VAL A 70 9.86 9.49 -0.41
CA VAL A 70 10.05 9.62 1.05
C VAL A 70 9.13 8.67 1.81
N ALA A 71 7.85 8.57 1.42
CA ALA A 71 6.91 7.64 2.01
C ALA A 71 7.35 6.16 1.89
N LEU A 72 7.90 5.77 0.73
CA LEU A 72 8.42 4.41 0.54
C LEU A 72 9.67 4.13 1.38
N ASP A 73 10.56 5.10 1.51
CA ASP A 73 11.82 4.92 2.25
C ASP A 73 11.60 4.96 3.77
N GLU A 74 10.67 5.77 4.26
CA GLU A 74 10.54 6.03 5.71
C GLU A 74 9.36 5.34 6.38
N ASN A 75 8.29 4.96 5.65
CA ASN A 75 7.04 4.53 6.27
C ASN A 75 6.73 3.04 6.13
N VAL A 76 7.43 2.30 5.28
CA VAL A 76 7.20 0.85 5.10
C VAL A 76 7.33 0.09 6.44
N ASP A 77 8.35 0.38 7.24
CA ASP A 77 8.56 -0.29 8.53
C ASP A 77 7.56 0.14 9.60
N LYS A 78 6.93 1.30 9.44
CA LYS A 78 5.94 1.84 10.39
C LYS A 78 4.59 1.11 10.32
N LEU A 79 4.29 0.43 9.21
CA LEU A 79 3.04 -0.33 9.02
C LEU A 79 2.89 -1.47 10.03
N ALA A 80 4.00 -2.04 10.52
CA ALA A 80 3.96 -3.02 11.62
C ALA A 80 3.28 -2.46 12.88
N SER A 81 3.46 -1.16 13.15
CA SER A 81 2.81 -0.49 14.28
C SER A 81 1.30 -0.39 14.06
N ASP A 82 0.84 -0.27 12.82
CA ASP A 82 -0.59 -0.14 12.50
C ASP A 82 -1.30 -1.49 12.65
N HIS A 83 -0.67 -2.59 12.23
CA HIS A 83 -1.17 -3.94 12.54
C HIS A 83 -1.28 -4.16 14.05
N LYS A 84 -0.29 -3.71 14.84
CA LYS A 84 -0.32 -3.81 16.30
C LYS A 84 -1.46 -2.97 16.90
N LYS A 85 -1.62 -1.73 16.47
CA LYS A 85 -2.70 -0.84 16.95
C LYS A 85 -4.09 -1.39 16.60
N ALA A 86 -4.26 -1.99 15.43
CA ALA A 86 -5.52 -2.62 15.05
C ALA A 86 -5.91 -3.77 15.99
N LYS A 87 -4.93 -4.59 16.40
CA LYS A 87 -5.16 -5.66 17.40
C LYS A 87 -5.51 -5.09 18.77
N ILE A 88 -4.79 -4.07 19.23
CA ILE A 88 -5.10 -3.37 20.49
C ILE A 88 -6.52 -2.78 20.45
N LEU A 89 -6.92 -2.18 19.33
CA LEU A 89 -8.27 -1.66 19.16
C LEU A 89 -9.31 -2.77 19.24
N ALA A 90 -9.11 -3.90 18.56
CA ALA A 90 -10.01 -5.04 18.60
C ALA A 90 -10.16 -5.63 20.02
N GLU A 91 -9.06 -5.78 20.75
CA GLU A 91 -9.05 -6.19 22.16
C GLU A 91 -9.84 -5.20 23.03
N GLY A 92 -9.60 -3.90 22.83
CA GLY A 92 -10.32 -2.83 23.53
C GLY A 92 -11.83 -2.85 23.28
N LEU A 93 -12.24 -3.08 22.03
CA LEU A 93 -13.66 -3.17 21.65
C LEU A 93 -14.36 -4.35 22.32
N ASN A 94 -13.70 -5.49 22.51
CA ASN A 94 -14.26 -6.65 23.22
C ASN A 94 -14.49 -6.42 24.72
N ASN A 95 -13.89 -5.38 25.31
CA ASN A 95 -14.14 -5.01 26.70
C ASN A 95 -15.44 -4.20 26.86
N ILE A 96 -16.08 -3.78 25.76
CA ILE A 96 -17.31 -2.98 25.77
C ILE A 96 -18.52 -3.92 25.66
N LYS A 97 -19.38 -3.90 26.67
CA LYS A 97 -20.61 -4.70 26.69
C LYS A 97 -21.47 -4.42 25.45
N GLY A 98 -21.82 -5.48 24.72
CA GLY A 98 -22.64 -5.40 23.52
C GLY A 98 -21.85 -5.33 22.21
N LEU A 99 -20.52 -5.20 22.27
CA LEU A 99 -19.63 -5.34 21.12
C LEU A 99 -18.91 -6.69 21.14
N LYS A 100 -18.65 -7.23 19.95
CA LYS A 100 -17.86 -8.45 19.78
C LYS A 100 -17.04 -8.35 18.49
N VAL A 101 -15.74 -8.56 18.61
CA VAL A 101 -14.78 -8.63 17.51
C VAL A 101 -14.06 -9.97 17.59
N ASP A 102 -13.95 -10.66 16.47
CA ASP A 102 -13.18 -11.90 16.37
C ASP A 102 -11.69 -11.58 16.23
N ILE A 103 -10.95 -11.58 17.34
CA ILE A 103 -9.55 -11.11 17.39
C ILE A 103 -8.63 -11.89 16.43
N PRO A 104 -8.70 -13.23 16.32
CA PRO A 104 -7.83 -13.99 15.42
C PRO A 104 -7.99 -13.66 13.93
N SER A 105 -9.13 -13.09 13.51
CA SER A 105 -9.36 -12.68 12.11
C SER A 105 -9.04 -11.20 11.84
N VAL A 106 -8.54 -10.46 12.83
CA VAL A 106 -8.18 -9.05 12.68
C VAL A 106 -6.88 -8.92 11.89
N GLU A 107 -7.05 -8.54 10.62
CA GLU A 107 -5.98 -8.17 9.69
C GLU A 107 -6.20 -6.73 9.19
N THR A 108 -5.13 -6.05 8.78
CA THR A 108 -5.23 -4.72 8.14
C THR A 108 -4.65 -4.77 6.73
N ASN A 109 -5.25 -3.99 5.82
CA ASN A 109 -4.77 -3.81 4.45
C ASN A 109 -4.06 -2.46 4.24
N ILE A 110 -3.58 -1.87 5.35
CA ILE A 110 -2.88 -0.58 5.40
C ILE A 110 -1.37 -0.82 5.21
#